data_AF-A0A968IEU2-F1
#
_entry.id   AF-A0A968IEU2-F1
#
_cell.length_a   1.000
_cell.length_b   1.000
_cell.length_c   1.000
_cell.angle_alpha   90.00
_cell.angle_beta   90.00
_cell.angle_gamma   90.00
#
_symmetry.space_group_name_H-M   'P 1'
#
loop_
_entity.id
_entity.type
_entity.pdbx_description
1 polymer ?
#
loop_
_entity_poly.entity_id
_entity_poly.type
_entity_poly.pdbx_seq_one_letter_code
_entity_poly.pdbx_strand_id
1 'polypeptide(L)'
;MPAITEAVESLETLLHDLQPDEVELVASTLKRLQKGVASSPEDALIEALAGRTYSREEKIQLELESLFRYFERRRQLLEGALTAAQVAKLLGTSRQTPHDRMKSQTLLGVLDRGAYRFPVIQFDPEAPDGVIDGLPEVLKVLEVSDLAKLSWLVRPNPILDGLTPVQALKKGLKERVIAEARGVGIL
;
A
#
# COMPACT_ATOMS: atom_id res chain seq x y z
N MET A 1 0.51 -26.42 28.10
CA MET A 1 -0.19 -26.69 26.83
C MET A 1 0.82 -26.58 25.69
N PRO A 2 1.50 -27.66 25.31
CA PRO A 2 2.65 -27.62 24.41
C PRO A 2 2.35 -27.00 23.03
N ALA A 3 1.16 -27.27 22.47
CA ALA A 3 0.74 -26.72 21.18
C ALA A 3 0.59 -25.18 21.16
N ILE A 4 0.27 -24.54 22.29
CA ILE A 4 0.19 -23.07 22.35
C ILE A 4 1.59 -22.46 22.37
N THR A 5 2.50 -23.06 23.11
CA THR A 5 3.90 -22.61 23.18
C THR A 5 4.55 -22.67 21.79
N GLU A 6 4.40 -23.80 21.08
CA GLU A 6 4.90 -23.97 19.72
C GLU A 6 4.32 -22.95 18.72
N ALA A 7 3.02 -22.66 18.84
CA ALA A 7 2.36 -21.66 17.98
C ALA A 7 2.87 -20.23 18.25
N VAL A 8 3.13 -19.88 19.51
CA VAL A 8 3.70 -18.58 19.88
C VAL A 8 5.13 -18.45 19.36
N GLU A 9 5.98 -19.46 19.54
CA GLU A 9 7.36 -19.46 19.04
C GLU A 9 7.41 -19.32 17.50
N SER A 10 6.52 -20.02 16.80
CA SER A 10 6.39 -19.91 15.35
C SER A 10 5.95 -18.50 14.93
N LEU A 11 5.01 -17.90 15.65
CA LEU A 11 4.55 -16.54 15.39
C LEU A 11 5.64 -15.51 15.68
N GLU A 12 6.38 -15.64 16.78
CA GLU A 12 7.50 -14.77 17.12
C GLU A 12 8.58 -14.78 16.03
N THR A 13 8.92 -15.97 15.54
CA THR A 13 9.87 -16.14 14.42
C THR A 13 9.36 -15.45 13.16
N LEU A 14 8.07 -15.63 12.81
CA LEU A 14 7.48 -14.95 11.66
C LEU A 14 7.47 -13.42 11.82
N LEU A 15 7.14 -12.91 13.00
CA LEU A 15 7.07 -11.47 13.28
C LEU A 15 8.44 -10.80 13.17
N HIS A 16 9.54 -11.50 13.48
CA HIS A 16 10.90 -10.97 13.38
C HIS A 16 11.32 -10.63 11.95
N ASP A 17 10.77 -11.33 10.95
CA ASP A 17 11.10 -11.11 9.53
C ASP A 17 10.22 -10.02 8.88
N LEU A 18 9.21 -9.52 9.59
CA LEU A 18 8.26 -8.51 9.09
C LEU A 18 8.78 -7.09 9.26
N GLN A 19 8.37 -6.21 8.35
CA GLN A 19 8.59 -4.77 8.45
C GLN A 19 7.63 -4.12 9.46
N PRO A 20 7.92 -2.91 9.99
CA PRO A 20 7.08 -2.27 11.00
C PRO A 20 5.60 -2.10 10.60
N ASP A 21 5.32 -1.77 9.34
CA ASP A 21 3.97 -1.65 8.80
C ASP A 21 3.26 -3.02 8.69
N GLU A 22 4.02 -4.07 8.39
CA GLU A 22 3.52 -5.45 8.33
C GLU A 22 3.22 -6.00 9.73
N VAL A 23 4.08 -5.70 10.72
CA VAL A 23 3.84 -6.04 12.13
C VAL A 23 2.59 -5.34 12.66
N GLU A 24 2.41 -4.06 12.37
CA GLU A 24 1.21 -3.32 12.77
C GLU A 24 -0.06 -3.91 12.14
N LEU A 25 0.00 -4.33 10.87
CA LEU A 25 -1.10 -5.02 10.22
C LEU A 25 -1.43 -6.35 10.90
N VAL A 26 -0.43 -7.20 11.18
CA VAL A 26 -0.64 -8.47 11.89
C VAL A 26 -1.23 -8.20 13.27
N ALA A 27 -0.68 -7.26 14.03
CA ALA A 27 -1.18 -6.89 15.35
C ALA A 27 -2.62 -6.38 15.31
N SER A 28 -2.97 -5.55 14.33
CA SER A 28 -4.35 -5.07 14.13
C SER A 28 -5.31 -6.22 13.79
N THR A 29 -4.86 -7.18 12.98
CA THR A 29 -5.63 -8.37 12.60
C THR A 29 -5.85 -9.28 13.80
N LEU A 30 -4.82 -9.54 14.62
CA LEU A 30 -4.96 -10.28 15.87
C LEU A 30 -5.91 -9.59 16.85
N LYS A 31 -5.87 -8.25 16.95
CA LYS A 31 -6.83 -7.48 17.76
C LYS A 31 -8.26 -7.61 17.23
N ARG A 32 -8.48 -7.57 15.91
CA ARG A 32 -9.79 -7.79 15.30
C ARG A 32 -10.29 -9.21 15.53
N LEU A 33 -9.42 -10.20 15.39
CA LEU A 33 -9.72 -11.59 15.70
C LEU A 33 -10.11 -11.77 17.17
N GLN A 34 -9.42 -11.12 18.11
CA GLN A 34 -9.79 -11.12 19.53
C GLN A 34 -11.16 -10.46 19.77
N LYS A 35 -11.46 -9.35 19.08
CA LYS A 35 -12.73 -8.62 19.22
C LYS A 35 -13.91 -9.31 18.55
N GLY A 36 -13.74 -9.87 17.35
CA GLY A 36 -14.77 -10.57 16.58
C GLY A 36 -15.21 -11.91 17.20
N VAL A 37 -14.54 -12.35 18.26
CA VAL A 37 -14.95 -13.46 19.13
C VAL A 37 -16.03 -13.03 20.12
N ALA A 38 -16.19 -11.73 20.39
CA ALA A 38 -17.30 -11.17 21.15
C ALA A 38 -18.41 -10.70 20.20
N SER A 39 -19.66 -11.09 20.46
CA SER A 39 -20.81 -10.61 19.68
C SER A 39 -20.89 -9.08 19.75
N SER A 40 -20.90 -8.44 18.58
CA SER A 40 -20.67 -7.00 18.41
C SER A 40 -21.78 -6.40 17.52
N PRO A 41 -22.09 -5.09 17.64
CA PRO A 41 -22.93 -4.35 16.68
C PRO A 41 -22.57 -4.57 15.20
N GLU A 42 -21.32 -4.96 14.91
CA GLU A 42 -20.86 -5.34 13.58
C GLU A 42 -21.62 -6.54 12.99
N ASP A 43 -22.10 -7.48 13.80
CA ASP A 43 -22.83 -8.66 13.31
C ASP A 43 -24.16 -8.29 12.63
N ALA A 44 -24.84 -7.27 13.15
CA ALA A 44 -26.07 -6.74 12.55
C ALA A 44 -25.81 -6.02 11.21
N LEU A 45 -24.68 -5.31 11.10
CA LEU A 45 -24.26 -4.68 9.86
C LEU A 45 -23.83 -5.73 8.82
N ILE A 46 -23.11 -6.77 9.25
CA ILE A 46 -22.69 -7.88 8.40
C ILE A 46 -23.92 -8.62 7.87
N GLU A 47 -24.93 -8.87 8.70
CA GLU A 47 -26.19 -9.46 8.26
C GLU A 47 -26.92 -8.55 7.25
N ALA A 48 -26.97 -7.24 7.49
CA ALA A 48 -27.60 -6.28 6.58
C ALA A 48 -26.91 -6.18 5.21
N LEU A 49 -25.58 -6.31 5.16
CA LEU A 49 -24.80 -6.21 3.92
C LEU A 49 -24.64 -7.55 3.19
N ALA A 50 -24.41 -8.63 3.92
CA ALA A 50 -24.10 -9.95 3.36
C ALA A 50 -25.30 -10.91 3.34
N GLY A 51 -26.41 -10.56 4.00
CA GLY A 51 -27.60 -11.41 4.10
C GLY A 51 -27.41 -12.67 4.96
N ARG A 52 -26.30 -12.76 5.70
CA ARG A 52 -25.98 -13.89 6.59
C ARG A 52 -25.02 -13.48 7.70
N THR A 53 -25.01 -14.26 8.76
CA THR A 53 -23.99 -14.22 9.82
C THR A 53 -22.84 -15.20 9.50
N TYR A 54 -21.67 -14.96 10.09
CA TYR A 54 -20.49 -15.81 9.93
C TYR A 54 -20.14 -16.45 11.27
N SER A 55 -19.81 -17.74 11.25
CA SER A 55 -19.28 -18.44 12.41
C SER A 55 -17.93 -17.88 12.84
N ARG A 56 -17.51 -18.18 14.08
CA ARG A 56 -16.19 -17.77 14.59
C ARG A 56 -15.05 -18.26 13.69
N GLU A 57 -15.15 -19.49 13.19
CA GLU A 57 -14.16 -20.09 12.31
C GLU A 57 -14.11 -19.36 10.95
N GLU A 58 -15.25 -19.06 10.35
CA GLU A 58 -15.34 -18.29 9.10
C GLU A 58 -14.76 -16.88 9.27
N LYS A 59 -15.05 -16.19 10.38
CA LYS A 59 -14.48 -14.87 10.68
C LYS A 59 -12.95 -14.93 10.78
N ILE A 60 -12.41 -15.95 11.46
CA ILE A 60 -10.97 -16.16 11.55
C ILE A 60 -10.37 -16.38 10.16
N GLN A 61 -10.99 -17.25 9.36
CA GLN A 61 -10.54 -17.55 8.01
C GLN A 61 -10.53 -16.30 7.11
N LEU A 62 -11.60 -15.49 7.13
CA LEU A 62 -11.72 -14.28 6.31
C LEU A 62 -10.67 -13.21 6.65
N GLU A 63 -10.35 -13.05 7.93
CA GLU A 63 -9.29 -12.14 8.38
C GLU A 63 -7.90 -12.63 7.96
N LEU A 64 -7.63 -13.93 8.09
CA LEU A 64 -6.39 -14.53 7.58
C LEU A 64 -6.27 -14.40 6.06
N GLU A 65 -7.33 -14.68 5.32
CA GLU A 65 -7.35 -14.49 3.86
C GLU A 65 -7.12 -13.03 3.47
N SER A 66 -7.70 -12.08 4.21
CA SER A 66 -7.50 -10.65 3.97
C SER A 66 -6.05 -10.24 4.22
N LEU A 67 -5.43 -10.79 5.26
CA LEU A 67 -4.00 -10.62 5.54
C LEU A 67 -3.14 -11.17 4.41
N PHE A 68 -3.41 -12.39 3.92
CA PHE A 68 -2.67 -12.97 2.79
C PHE A 68 -2.82 -12.14 1.51
N ARG A 69 -4.04 -11.72 1.19
CA ARG A 69 -4.31 -10.83 0.04
C ARG A 69 -3.54 -9.53 0.13
N TYR A 70 -3.38 -8.96 1.33
CA TYR A 70 -2.58 -7.75 1.52
C TYR A 70 -1.10 -8.00 1.17
N PHE A 71 -0.49 -9.07 1.69
CA PHE A 71 0.91 -9.40 1.38
C PHE A 71 1.12 -9.71 -0.11
N GLU A 72 0.18 -10.43 -0.74
CA GLU A 72 0.20 -10.67 -2.17
C GLU A 72 0.13 -9.38 -2.98
N ARG A 73 -0.81 -8.49 -2.62
CA ARG A 73 -0.96 -7.20 -3.26
C ARG A 73 0.30 -6.36 -3.13
N ARG A 74 0.92 -6.33 -1.95
CA ARG A 74 2.19 -5.65 -1.72
C ARG A 74 3.28 -6.16 -2.66
N ARG A 75 3.45 -7.48 -2.78
CA ARG A 75 4.43 -8.10 -3.69
C ARG A 75 4.16 -7.72 -5.15
N GLN A 76 2.91 -7.76 -5.59
CA GLN A 76 2.53 -7.36 -6.94
C GLN A 76 2.81 -5.89 -7.23
N LEU A 77 2.49 -4.99 -6.29
CA LEU A 77 2.71 -3.55 -6.45
C LEU A 77 4.19 -3.19 -6.56
N LEU A 78 5.06 -3.94 -5.87
CA LEU A 78 6.51 -3.74 -5.87
C LEU A 78 7.24 -4.60 -6.90
N GLU A 79 6.52 -5.36 -7.71
CA GLU A 79 7.12 -6.16 -8.77
C GLU A 79 7.86 -5.25 -9.77
N GLY A 80 9.11 -5.58 -10.05
CA GLY A 80 9.97 -4.79 -10.93
C GLY A 80 10.42 -3.44 -10.35
N ALA A 81 10.08 -3.08 -9.11
CA ALA A 81 10.50 -1.84 -8.49
C ALA A 81 12.04 -1.74 -8.39
N LEU A 82 12.57 -0.54 -8.67
CA LEU A 82 14.00 -0.29 -8.77
C LEU A 82 14.63 -0.02 -7.40
N THR A 83 15.91 -0.35 -7.27
CA THR A 83 16.75 0.12 -6.16
C THR A 83 17.15 1.58 -6.37
N ALA A 84 17.56 2.28 -5.30
CA ALA A 84 18.08 3.64 -5.41
C ALA A 84 19.25 3.76 -6.42
N ALA A 85 20.15 2.77 -6.45
CA ALA A 85 21.25 2.75 -7.41
C ALA A 85 20.78 2.63 -8.87
N GLN A 86 19.75 1.82 -9.12
CA GLN A 86 19.14 1.72 -10.45
C GLN A 86 18.43 3.01 -10.86
N VAL A 87 17.72 3.67 -9.94
CA VAL A 87 17.09 4.98 -10.21
C VAL A 87 18.14 6.05 -10.50
N ALA A 88 19.23 6.10 -9.73
CA ALA A 88 20.31 7.05 -9.99
C ALA A 88 20.91 6.86 -11.39
N LYS A 89 21.09 5.60 -11.82
CA LYS A 89 21.52 5.27 -13.19
C LYS A 89 20.47 5.67 -14.23
N LEU A 90 19.19 5.39 -13.98
CA LEU A 90 18.08 5.70 -14.88
C LEU A 90 17.97 7.21 -15.14
N LEU A 91 18.08 8.03 -14.08
CA LEU A 91 17.93 9.48 -14.16
C LEU A 91 19.26 10.21 -14.48
N GLY A 92 20.38 9.49 -14.57
CA GLY A 92 21.70 10.10 -14.78
C GLY A 92 22.18 10.98 -13.62
N THR A 93 21.76 10.67 -12.39
CA THR A 93 22.02 11.48 -11.18
C THR A 93 23.00 10.82 -10.21
N SER A 94 23.37 11.52 -9.13
CA SER A 94 24.18 10.94 -8.06
C SER A 94 23.42 9.83 -7.31
N ARG A 95 24.16 8.95 -6.61
CA ARG A 95 23.57 7.86 -5.79
C ARG A 95 22.66 8.36 -4.67
N GLN A 96 22.86 9.58 -4.19
CA GLN A 96 22.10 10.19 -3.10
C GLN A 96 20.76 10.78 -3.60
N THR A 97 20.71 11.21 -4.86
CA THR A 97 19.59 11.95 -5.43
C THR A 97 18.24 11.24 -5.28
N PRO A 98 18.11 9.90 -5.51
CA PRO A 98 16.82 9.22 -5.35
C PRO A 98 16.26 9.30 -3.92
N HIS A 99 17.13 9.21 -2.90
CA HIS A 99 16.70 9.33 -1.51
C HIS A 99 16.29 10.75 -1.15
N ASP A 100 16.99 11.77 -1.66
CA ASP A 100 16.64 13.16 -1.43
C ASP A 100 15.32 13.53 -2.13
N ARG A 101 15.11 13.03 -3.34
CA ARG A 101 13.87 13.18 -4.07
C ARG A 101 12.69 12.49 -3.38
N MET A 102 12.92 11.30 -2.82
CA MET A 102 11.92 10.62 -1.99
C MET A 102 11.55 11.43 -0.73
N LYS A 103 12.55 11.92 0.01
CA LYS A 103 12.34 12.75 1.21
C LYS A 103 11.59 14.06 0.91
N SER A 104 11.81 14.63 -0.27
CA SER A 104 11.12 15.84 -0.74
C SER A 104 9.78 15.56 -1.45
N GLN A 105 9.30 14.31 -1.42
CA GLN A 105 8.05 13.86 -2.06
C GLN A 105 8.01 14.14 -3.58
N THR A 106 9.17 14.12 -4.24
CA THR A 106 9.30 14.23 -5.71
C THR A 106 9.56 12.88 -6.38
N LEU A 107 9.75 11.82 -5.58
CA LEU A 107 9.70 10.42 -5.98
C LEU A 107 8.93 9.62 -4.93
N LEU A 108 8.27 8.56 -5.37
CA LEU A 108 7.68 7.56 -4.49
C LEU A 108 8.69 6.44 -4.23
N GLY A 109 9.10 6.30 -2.98
CA GLY A 109 9.85 5.15 -2.49
C GLY A 109 9.01 4.40 -1.47
N VAL A 110 8.96 3.08 -1.58
CA VAL A 110 8.32 2.20 -0.60
C VAL A 110 9.41 1.41 0.09
N LEU A 111 9.44 1.45 1.42
CA LEU A 111 10.36 0.63 2.20
C LEU A 111 9.95 -0.83 2.07
N ASP A 112 10.84 -1.69 1.57
CA ASP A 112 10.59 -3.13 1.42
C ASP A 112 11.81 -3.95 1.83
N ARG A 113 11.62 -4.89 2.77
CA ARG A 113 12.69 -5.75 3.29
C ARG A 113 13.95 -4.98 3.67
N GLY A 114 13.79 -3.89 4.44
CA GLY A 114 14.89 -3.06 4.93
C GLY A 114 15.52 -2.12 3.90
N ALA A 115 15.02 -2.05 2.66
CA ALA A 115 15.55 -1.17 1.63
C ALA A 115 14.44 -0.48 0.83
N TYR A 116 14.65 0.79 0.48
CA TYR A 116 13.70 1.49 -0.38
C TYR A 116 13.66 0.89 -1.79
N ARG A 117 12.45 0.75 -2.31
CA ARG A 117 12.11 0.33 -3.67
C ARG A 117 11.30 1.42 -4.34
N PHE A 118 11.62 1.70 -5.59
CA PHE A 118 11.05 2.79 -6.37
C PHE A 118 10.22 2.20 -7.51
N PRO A 119 8.88 2.23 -7.42
CA PRO A 119 8.01 1.65 -8.44
C PRO A 119 8.28 2.24 -9.83
N VAL A 120 8.42 1.39 -10.85
CA VAL A 120 8.77 1.81 -12.22
C VAL A 120 7.71 2.71 -12.85
N ILE A 121 6.45 2.52 -12.44
CA ILE A 121 5.28 3.26 -12.94
C ILE A 121 5.38 4.78 -12.83
N GLN A 122 6.30 5.31 -12.02
CA GLN A 122 6.44 6.75 -11.77
C GLN A 122 7.35 7.47 -12.78
N PHE A 123 8.17 6.71 -13.51
CA PHE A 123 9.15 7.26 -14.42
C PHE A 123 8.58 7.42 -15.83
N ASP A 124 9.02 8.47 -16.50
CA ASP A 124 8.64 8.78 -17.88
C ASP A 124 9.86 9.35 -18.63
N PRO A 125 10.38 8.67 -19.66
CA PRO A 125 11.56 9.14 -20.40
C PRO A 125 11.30 10.42 -21.20
N GLU A 126 10.04 10.74 -21.49
CA GLU A 126 9.67 11.94 -22.23
C GLU A 126 9.50 13.16 -21.28
N ALA A 127 9.48 12.93 -19.97
CA ALA A 127 9.36 14.01 -18.99
C ALA A 127 10.74 14.68 -18.72
N PRO A 128 10.80 16.01 -18.55
CA PRO A 128 12.07 16.75 -18.40
C PRO A 128 12.96 16.29 -17.24
N ASP A 129 12.38 15.76 -16.17
CA ASP A 129 13.09 15.30 -14.98
C ASP A 129 13.03 13.76 -14.80
N GLY A 130 12.59 13.05 -15.84
CA GLY A 130 12.44 11.60 -15.90
C GLY A 130 11.27 11.05 -15.09
N VAL A 131 10.38 11.90 -14.57
CA VAL A 131 9.24 11.52 -13.72
C VAL A 131 7.95 12.07 -14.33
N ILE A 132 6.86 11.32 -14.18
CA ILE A 132 5.56 11.75 -14.69
C ILE A 132 5.19 13.15 -14.14
N ASP A 133 4.88 14.08 -15.04
CA ASP A 133 4.45 15.43 -14.65
C ASP A 133 3.20 15.37 -13.76
N GLY A 134 3.20 16.19 -12.70
CA GLY A 134 2.14 16.26 -11.71
C GLY A 134 2.22 15.22 -10.60
N LEU A 135 3.08 14.19 -10.73
CA LEU A 135 3.25 13.21 -9.67
C LEU A 135 3.77 13.84 -8.36
N PRO A 136 4.80 14.72 -8.35
CA PRO A 136 5.26 15.33 -7.11
C PRO A 136 4.17 16.08 -6.34
N GLU A 137 3.29 16.78 -7.03
CA GLU A 137 2.17 17.50 -6.44
C GLU A 137 1.13 16.54 -5.86
N VAL A 138 0.85 15.44 -6.56
CA VAL A 138 -0.01 14.36 -6.06
C VAL A 138 0.57 13.73 -4.79
N LEU A 139 1.87 13.40 -4.78
CA LEU A 139 2.52 12.79 -3.62
C LEU A 139 2.53 13.68 -2.38
N LYS A 140 2.52 15.01 -2.56
CA LYS A 140 2.47 15.99 -1.47
C LYS A 140 1.09 16.13 -0.86
N VAL A 141 0.01 16.00 -1.65
CA VAL A 141 -1.37 16.14 -1.14
C VAL A 141 -1.96 14.82 -0.65
N LEU A 142 -1.41 13.68 -1.08
CA LEU A 142 -1.93 12.36 -0.76
C LEU A 142 -1.38 11.89 0.60
N GLU A 143 -2.04 12.24 1.70
CA GLU A 143 -1.59 11.99 3.09
C GLU A 143 -1.89 10.56 3.58
N VAL A 144 -1.37 9.56 2.87
CA VAL A 144 -1.48 8.14 3.26
C VAL A 144 -0.11 7.45 3.20
N SER A 145 -0.02 6.20 3.68
CA SER A 145 1.23 5.41 3.62
C SER A 145 1.73 5.24 2.18
N ASP A 146 3.04 5.07 1.98
CA ASP A 146 3.62 5.01 0.63
C ASP A 146 3.12 3.83 -0.20
N LEU A 147 2.83 2.69 0.44
CA LEU A 147 2.20 1.56 -0.23
C LEU A 147 0.74 1.88 -0.63
N ALA A 148 0.00 2.62 0.20
CA ALA A 148 -1.35 3.08 -0.14
C ALA A 148 -1.31 4.10 -1.30
N LYS A 149 -0.32 5.01 -1.33
CA LYS A 149 -0.09 5.91 -2.48
C LYS A 149 0.12 5.10 -3.76
N LEU A 150 1.01 4.10 -3.73
CA LEU A 150 1.27 3.22 -4.86
C LEU A 150 0.02 2.46 -5.31
N SER A 151 -0.71 1.88 -4.37
CA SER A 151 -1.96 1.16 -4.65
C SER A 151 -2.99 2.06 -5.34
N TRP A 152 -3.15 3.30 -4.83
CA TRP A 152 -4.05 4.29 -5.41
C TRP A 152 -3.64 4.69 -6.83
N LEU A 153 -2.34 4.96 -7.05
CA LEU A 153 -1.79 5.37 -8.35
C LEU A 153 -2.05 4.38 -9.50
N VAL A 154 -2.17 3.09 -9.18
CA VAL A 154 -2.35 2.01 -10.17
C VAL A 154 -3.76 1.41 -10.18
N ARG A 155 -4.66 1.89 -9.32
CA ARG A 155 -6.05 1.42 -9.27
C ARG A 155 -6.92 2.28 -10.22
N PRO A 156 -7.79 1.67 -11.04
CA PRO A 156 -8.80 2.39 -11.79
C PRO A 156 -9.64 3.28 -10.88
N ASN A 157 -9.82 4.55 -11.25
CA ASN A 157 -10.61 5.50 -10.48
C ASN A 157 -11.84 5.97 -11.29
N PRO A 158 -13.07 5.76 -10.79
CA PRO A 158 -14.29 6.22 -11.44
C PRO A 158 -14.35 7.74 -11.69
N ILE A 159 -13.77 8.56 -10.81
CA ILE A 159 -13.71 10.03 -10.96
C ILE A 159 -12.78 10.45 -12.10
N LEU A 160 -11.84 9.58 -12.47
CA LEU A 160 -10.91 9.74 -13.59
C LEU A 160 -11.38 8.94 -14.83
N ASP A 161 -12.69 8.74 -14.98
CA ASP A 161 -13.29 8.03 -16.11
C ASP A 161 -12.78 6.58 -16.27
N GLY A 162 -12.47 5.93 -15.14
CA GLY A 162 -11.93 4.57 -15.09
C GLY A 162 -10.43 4.47 -15.36
N LEU A 163 -9.74 5.58 -15.64
CA LEU A 163 -8.29 5.60 -15.74
C LEU A 163 -7.66 5.41 -14.36
N THR A 164 -6.46 4.85 -14.33
CA THR A 164 -5.61 4.98 -13.13
C THR A 164 -5.07 6.40 -13.03
N PRO A 165 -4.76 6.90 -11.83
CA PRO A 165 -4.10 8.19 -11.67
C PRO A 165 -2.83 8.34 -12.52
N VAL A 166 -1.99 7.31 -12.61
CA VAL A 166 -0.80 7.31 -13.49
C VAL A 166 -1.17 7.50 -14.96
N GLN A 167 -2.19 6.80 -15.46
CA GLN A 167 -2.65 6.94 -16.84
C GLN A 167 -3.23 8.33 -17.10
N ALA A 168 -3.96 8.88 -16.13
CA ALA A 168 -4.52 10.23 -16.23
C ALA A 168 -3.43 11.31 -16.25
N LEU A 169 -2.40 11.19 -15.40
CA LEU A 169 -1.25 12.09 -15.40
C LEU A 169 -0.50 12.06 -16.74
N LYS A 170 -0.25 10.86 -17.29
CA LYS A 170 0.38 10.72 -18.63
C LYS A 170 -0.44 11.31 -19.77
N LYS A 171 -1.75 11.52 -19.57
CA LYS A 171 -2.64 12.21 -20.52
C LYS A 171 -2.73 13.71 -20.28
N GLY A 172 -1.94 14.27 -19.35
CA GLY A 172 -1.97 15.68 -18.99
C GLY A 172 -3.15 16.10 -18.12
N LEU A 173 -3.87 15.16 -17.49
CA LEU A 173 -5.02 15.46 -16.63
C LEU A 173 -4.62 15.81 -15.18
N LYS A 174 -3.52 16.55 -15.03
CA LYS A 174 -2.84 16.82 -13.76
C LYS A 174 -3.77 17.39 -12.69
N GLU A 175 -4.54 18.43 -13.02
CA GLU A 175 -5.40 19.14 -12.08
C GLU A 175 -6.51 18.24 -11.53
N ARG A 176 -7.09 17.38 -12.39
CA ARG A 176 -8.11 16.41 -11.98
C ARG A 176 -7.54 15.38 -11.00
N VAL A 177 -6.34 14.88 -11.26
CA VAL A 177 -5.69 13.89 -10.39
C VAL A 177 -5.33 14.50 -9.03
N ILE A 178 -4.82 15.73 -9.00
CA ILE A 178 -4.51 16.44 -7.75
C ILE A 178 -5.78 16.72 -6.94
N ALA A 179 -6.86 17.14 -7.60
CA ALA A 179 -8.13 17.39 -6.93
C ALA A 179 -8.69 16.13 -6.28
N GLU A 180 -8.66 15.00 -6.99
CA GLU A 180 -9.07 13.70 -6.45
C GLU A 180 -8.16 13.26 -5.29
N ALA A 181 -6.84 13.41 -5.42
CA ALA A 181 -5.89 13.00 -4.39
C ALA A 181 -6.12 13.72 -3.05
N ARG A 182 -6.57 14.98 -3.07
CA ARG A 182 -6.94 15.74 -1.85
C ARG A 182 -8.15 15.15 -1.10
N GLY A 183 -9.03 14.42 -1.79
CA GLY A 183 -10.20 13.80 -1.17
C GLY A 183 -9.89 12.45 -0.50
N VAL A 184 -8.73 11.87 -0.79
CA VAL A 184 -8.34 10.56 -0.27
C VAL A 184 -7.81 10.70 1.16
N GLY A 185 -8.34 9.88 2.09
CA GLY A 185 -7.94 9.90 3.51
C GLY A 185 -8.79 10.80 4.41
N ILE A 186 -9.79 11.50 3.85
CA ILE A 186 -10.74 12.36 4.59
C ILE A 186 -12.03 11.58 4.96
N LEU A 187 -12.12 10.29 4.63
CA LEU A 187 -13.29 9.42 4.90
C LEU A 187 -13.06 8.51 6.11
#